data_AF-A0A7J5WNW0-F1
#
_entry.id   AF-A0A7J5WNW0-F1
#
_cell.length_a   1.000
_cell.length_b   1.000
_cell.length_c   1.000
_cell.angle_alpha   90.00
_cell.angle_beta   90.00
_cell.angle_gamma   90.00
#
_symmetry.space_group_name_H-M   'P 1'
#
loop_
_entity.id
_entity.type
_entity.pdbx_description
1 polymer ?
#
loop_
_entity_poly.entity_id
_entity_poly.type
_entity_poly.pdbx_seq_one_letter_code
_entity_poly.pdbx_strand_id
1 'polypeptide(L)'
;MHNGGRYKKYGIEYIIGSYSVSRQDFADVWNKLANAFSGYQNFYGFEIMTEPHEMQGFDWFTTAQQTINSIRQADSRNHIIIAGENYAAAESWKEYSDQLKNLKDPQDKLIYNAHCYFDIDFTGKYFYSYEQNQVEEQTGVKRVAPFITWLKENNKKGMIGQFGVPDTDPRWLKVMEQFLKYLSDNKVTAIYWASGKKWSGAPLSVYPLAQNDRPQMAVLQQFAAGIPYEEKPIVAAVNTAAAPIETTNTAPPVVELVVVPPPPPESFLFLPGTVLLPQPNGGLYKPTLAQPTKTQEKVVSRLAKYRN
;
A
#
# COMPACT_ATOMS: atom_id res chain seq x y z
N MET A 1 -0.47 -0.62 0.66
CA MET A 1 0.35 -1.44 -0.27
C MET A 1 -0.63 -2.20 -1.16
N HIS A 2 -0.51 -2.14 -2.49
CA HIS A 2 -1.56 -2.61 -3.42
C HIS A 2 -1.16 -3.92 -4.12
N ASN A 3 -1.24 -5.04 -3.39
CA ASN A 3 -0.83 -6.36 -3.86
C ASN A 3 -1.61 -7.53 -3.24
N GLY A 4 -2.75 -7.29 -2.59
CA GLY A 4 -3.67 -8.35 -2.14
C GLY A 4 -3.10 -9.34 -1.13
N GLY A 5 -2.14 -8.91 -0.32
CA GLY A 5 -1.44 -9.82 0.60
C GLY A 5 -0.44 -10.75 -0.08
N ARG A 6 -0.02 -10.45 -1.33
CA ARG A 6 0.90 -11.27 -2.13
C ARG A 6 2.24 -10.61 -2.35
N TYR A 7 3.31 -11.40 -2.31
CA TYR A 7 4.65 -10.95 -2.69
C TYR A 7 5.21 -11.87 -3.77
N LYS A 8 5.59 -11.28 -4.92
CA LYS A 8 6.16 -12.03 -6.05
C LYS A 8 7.67 -11.90 -6.07
N LYS A 9 8.37 -13.03 -6.07
CA LYS A 9 9.83 -13.10 -6.21
C LYS A 9 10.22 -14.28 -7.09
N TYR A 10 11.03 -14.00 -8.12
CA TYR A 10 11.48 -14.98 -9.11
C TYR A 10 10.34 -15.79 -9.76
N GLY A 11 9.21 -15.12 -10.05
CA GLY A 11 8.03 -15.74 -10.65
C GLY A 11 7.17 -16.57 -9.69
N ILE A 12 7.56 -16.70 -8.43
CA ILE A 12 6.79 -17.40 -7.39
C ILE A 12 6.05 -16.35 -6.56
N GLU A 13 4.76 -16.59 -6.32
CA GLU A 13 3.92 -15.79 -5.44
C GLU A 13 3.88 -16.41 -4.05
N TYR A 14 4.08 -15.58 -3.02
CA TYR A 14 4.02 -15.95 -1.62
C TYR A 14 2.94 -15.13 -0.91
N ILE A 15 2.20 -15.77 -0.03
CA ILE A 15 1.25 -15.09 0.86
C ILE A 15 2.04 -14.42 1.99
N ILE A 16 1.74 -13.17 2.28
CA ILE A 16 2.33 -12.44 3.41
C ILE A 16 1.90 -13.11 4.72
N GLY A 17 2.85 -13.33 5.61
CA GLY A 17 2.67 -14.11 6.84
C GLY A 17 3.11 -15.57 6.71
N SER A 18 3.45 -16.02 5.49
CA SER A 18 4.07 -17.32 5.25
C SER A 18 5.52 -17.38 5.72
N TYR A 19 6.11 -18.58 5.73
CA TYR A 19 7.52 -18.78 6.10
C TYR A 19 8.50 -18.05 5.17
N SER A 20 8.14 -17.84 3.90
CA SER A 20 9.02 -17.17 2.93
C SER A 20 8.90 -15.64 2.96
N VAL A 21 7.77 -15.13 3.47
CA VAL A 21 7.50 -13.70 3.63
C VAL A 21 6.80 -13.54 4.97
N SER A 22 7.60 -13.47 6.03
CA SER A 22 7.08 -13.55 7.39
C SER A 22 6.29 -12.29 7.76
N ARG A 23 5.46 -12.41 8.81
CA ARG A 23 4.78 -11.24 9.39
C ARG A 23 5.78 -10.18 9.88
N GLN A 24 6.98 -10.62 10.31
CA GLN A 24 8.04 -9.72 10.74
C GLN A 24 8.66 -8.96 9.58
N ASP A 25 8.85 -9.58 8.42
CA ASP A 25 9.35 -8.89 7.21
C ASP A 25 8.38 -7.79 6.78
N PHE A 26 7.08 -8.09 6.80
CA PHE A 26 6.04 -7.12 6.47
C PHE A 26 5.97 -5.98 7.48
N ALA A 27 6.01 -6.29 8.78
CA ALA A 27 6.02 -5.29 9.84
C ALA A 27 7.27 -4.38 9.78
N ASP A 28 8.45 -4.95 9.50
CA ASP A 28 9.71 -4.20 9.35
C ASP A 28 9.67 -3.20 8.19
N VAL A 29 9.12 -3.60 7.03
CA VAL A 29 8.91 -2.68 5.90
C VAL A 29 8.02 -1.51 6.32
N TRP A 30 6.93 -1.79 7.03
CA TRP A 30 6.01 -0.75 7.50
C TRP A 30 6.62 0.16 8.57
N ASN A 31 7.46 -0.35 9.46
CA ASN A 31 8.22 0.48 10.40
C ASN A 31 9.18 1.43 9.67
N LYS A 32 9.90 0.94 8.65
CA LYS A 32 10.81 1.76 7.84
C LYS A 32 10.05 2.84 7.06
N LEU A 33 8.90 2.49 6.47
CA LEU A 33 8.04 3.48 5.82
C LEU A 33 7.51 4.51 6.84
N ALA A 34 7.03 4.07 7.99
CA ALA A 34 6.54 4.98 9.03
C ALA A 34 7.62 5.97 9.50
N ASN A 35 8.85 5.49 9.73
CA ASN A 35 9.99 6.36 10.05
C ASN A 35 10.28 7.38 8.94
N ALA A 36 10.24 6.96 7.66
CA ALA A 36 10.49 7.84 6.54
C ALA A 36 9.42 8.94 6.39
N PHE A 37 8.17 8.68 6.81
CA PHE A 37 7.05 9.61 6.66
C PHE A 37 6.68 10.38 7.94
N SER A 38 7.28 10.06 9.10
CA SER A 38 6.89 10.60 10.41
C SER A 38 7.03 12.12 10.58
N GLY A 39 7.73 12.82 9.67
CA GLY A 39 7.90 14.29 9.70
C GLY A 39 6.96 15.08 8.80
N TYR A 40 6.23 14.44 7.89
CA TYR A 40 5.39 15.15 6.92
C TYR A 40 4.05 15.58 7.55
N GLN A 41 3.61 16.81 7.23
CA GLN A 41 2.37 17.38 7.76
C GLN A 41 1.16 17.09 6.86
N ASN A 42 1.39 16.82 5.58
CA ASN A 42 0.38 16.53 4.56
C ASN A 42 0.14 15.01 4.40
N PHE A 43 0.36 14.24 5.47
CA PHE A 43 0.25 12.80 5.47
C PHE A 43 -0.95 12.37 6.33
N TYR A 44 -1.90 11.65 5.74
CA TYR A 44 -3.14 11.26 6.43
C TYR A 44 -2.99 9.95 7.23
N GLY A 45 -2.36 8.94 6.63
CA GLY A 45 -2.24 7.61 7.23
C GLY A 45 -1.62 6.56 6.34
N PHE A 46 -1.39 5.38 6.93
CA PHE A 46 -0.79 4.22 6.29
C PHE A 46 -1.86 3.18 5.96
N GLU A 47 -2.18 3.00 4.68
CA GLU A 47 -2.94 1.83 4.24
C GLU A 47 -2.01 0.62 4.13
N ILE A 48 -2.08 -0.23 5.16
CA ILE A 48 -1.08 -1.28 5.35
C ILE A 48 -1.16 -2.36 4.28
N MET A 49 -2.35 -2.64 3.77
CA MET A 49 -2.60 -3.59 2.69
C MET A 49 -3.92 -3.23 2.03
N THR A 50 -3.96 -3.34 0.71
CA THR A 50 -5.18 -3.21 -0.09
C THR A 50 -5.64 -4.61 -0.47
N GLU A 51 -6.93 -4.90 -0.25
CA GLU A 51 -7.62 -6.13 -0.69
C GLU A 51 -6.91 -7.44 -0.33
N PRO A 52 -6.49 -7.69 0.93
CA PRO A 52 -6.08 -9.03 1.28
C PRO A 52 -7.19 -10.01 0.87
N HIS A 53 -6.79 -11.11 0.24
CA HIS A 53 -7.69 -12.16 -0.21
C HIS A 53 -7.07 -13.54 0.01
N GLU A 54 -7.88 -14.55 0.28
CA GLU A 54 -7.50 -15.97 0.35
C GLU A 54 -6.22 -16.18 1.16
N MET A 55 -6.14 -15.56 2.34
CA MET A 55 -4.94 -15.60 3.18
C MET A 55 -4.66 -16.99 3.80
N GLN A 56 -5.56 -17.96 3.57
CA GLN A 56 -5.43 -19.36 3.99
C GLN A 56 -5.07 -19.46 5.49
N GLY A 57 -4.06 -20.24 5.85
CA GLY A 57 -3.57 -20.36 7.23
C GLY A 57 -2.72 -19.17 7.72
N PHE A 58 -2.48 -18.16 6.88
CA PHE A 58 -1.69 -16.97 7.21
C PHE A 58 -2.62 -15.81 7.55
N ASP A 59 -3.39 -15.98 8.62
CA ASP A 59 -4.47 -15.07 9.00
C ASP A 59 -4.08 -13.58 8.96
N TRP A 60 -4.97 -12.78 8.38
CA TRP A 60 -4.74 -11.35 8.20
C TRP A 60 -4.74 -10.58 9.52
N PHE A 61 -5.55 -10.99 10.51
CA PHE A 61 -5.65 -10.31 11.81
C PHE A 61 -4.29 -10.23 12.51
N THR A 62 -3.58 -11.35 12.63
CA THR A 62 -2.26 -11.40 13.29
C THR A 62 -1.23 -10.57 12.55
N THR A 63 -1.25 -10.63 11.22
CA THR A 63 -0.35 -9.83 10.36
C THR A 63 -0.61 -8.34 10.53
N ALA A 64 -1.87 -7.91 10.49
CA ALA A 64 -2.28 -6.52 10.72
C ALA A 64 -1.91 -6.05 12.12
N GLN A 65 -2.16 -6.83 13.18
CA GLN A 65 -1.82 -6.44 14.55
C GLN A 65 -0.31 -6.27 14.76
N GLN A 66 0.52 -7.16 14.23
CA GLN A 66 1.98 -7.03 14.30
C GLN A 66 2.46 -5.79 13.56
N THR A 67 1.85 -5.50 12.41
CA THR A 67 2.15 -4.30 11.61
C THR A 67 1.77 -3.02 12.36
N ILE A 68 0.58 -2.98 12.98
CA ILE A 68 0.14 -1.84 13.82
C ILE A 68 1.17 -1.58 14.93
N ASN A 69 1.54 -2.62 15.67
CA ASN A 69 2.52 -2.50 16.76
C ASN A 69 3.85 -1.95 16.25
N SER A 70 4.30 -2.40 15.07
CA SER A 70 5.55 -1.97 14.47
C SER A 70 5.51 -0.54 13.97
N ILE A 71 4.43 -0.11 13.32
CA ILE A 71 4.23 1.30 12.93
C ILE A 71 4.22 2.20 14.16
N ARG A 72 3.57 1.80 15.27
CA ARG A 72 3.50 2.59 16.50
C ARG A 72 4.82 2.75 17.25
N GLN A 73 5.86 1.99 16.90
CA GLN A 73 7.23 2.25 17.37
C GLN A 73 7.87 3.46 16.67
N ALA A 74 7.41 3.80 15.46
CA ALA A 74 7.96 4.87 14.62
C ALA A 74 7.02 6.09 14.50
N ASP A 75 5.70 5.89 14.58
CA ASP A 75 4.71 6.93 14.38
C ASP A 75 3.48 6.76 15.31
N SER A 76 3.25 7.76 16.16
CA SER A 76 2.09 7.84 17.06
C SER A 76 0.99 8.81 16.56
N ARG A 77 1.19 9.43 15.38
CA ARG A 77 0.38 10.58 14.95
C ARG A 77 -0.65 10.21 13.90
N ASN A 78 -0.26 9.42 12.92
CA ASN A 78 -1.01 9.19 11.69
C ASN A 78 -1.98 8.01 11.83
N HIS A 79 -3.02 8.01 10.98
CA HIS A 79 -3.97 6.90 10.93
C HIS A 79 -3.30 5.64 10.41
N ILE A 80 -3.81 4.48 10.83
CA ILE A 80 -3.50 3.20 10.20
C ILE A 80 -4.79 2.67 9.60
N ILE A 81 -4.77 2.48 8.28
CA ILE A 81 -5.93 2.11 7.48
C ILE A 81 -5.86 0.60 7.23
N ILE A 82 -6.90 -0.11 7.65
CA ILE A 82 -6.97 -1.58 7.69
C ILE A 82 -8.02 -2.07 6.69
N ALA A 83 -7.57 -2.69 5.61
CA ALA A 83 -8.47 -3.41 4.70
C ALA A 83 -8.94 -4.74 5.30
N GLY A 84 -10.12 -5.18 4.87
CA GLY A 84 -10.69 -6.49 5.21
C GLY A 84 -10.24 -7.59 4.25
N GLU A 85 -10.42 -8.83 4.69
CA GLU A 85 -10.26 -10.03 3.85
C GLU A 85 -11.35 -10.09 2.76
N ASN A 86 -11.30 -11.07 1.85
CA ASN A 86 -12.20 -11.18 0.70
C ASN A 86 -12.21 -9.89 -0.12
N TYR A 87 -11.02 -9.40 -0.51
CA TYR A 87 -10.85 -8.18 -1.29
C TYR A 87 -11.47 -6.94 -0.63
N ALA A 88 -11.49 -6.91 0.71
CA ALA A 88 -12.13 -5.85 1.50
C ALA A 88 -13.62 -5.63 1.16
N ALA A 89 -14.32 -6.65 0.66
CA ALA A 89 -15.70 -6.56 0.22
C ALA A 89 -16.65 -6.04 1.30
N ALA A 90 -17.33 -4.92 1.02
CA ALA A 90 -18.22 -4.27 1.98
C ALA A 90 -19.47 -5.11 2.30
N GLU A 91 -20.01 -5.80 1.31
CA GLU A 91 -21.25 -6.58 1.39
C GLU A 91 -21.09 -7.85 2.25
N SER A 92 -19.89 -8.41 2.27
CA SER A 92 -19.55 -9.60 3.06
C SER A 92 -18.63 -9.29 4.25
N TRP A 93 -18.48 -8.00 4.62
CA TRP A 93 -17.48 -7.59 5.60
C TRP A 93 -17.56 -8.35 6.93
N LYS A 94 -18.78 -8.49 7.48
CA LYS A 94 -19.00 -9.17 8.76
C LYS A 94 -18.68 -10.67 8.67
N GLU A 95 -18.83 -11.30 7.51
CA GLU A 95 -18.52 -12.71 7.35
C GLU A 95 -17.00 -12.97 7.35
N TYR A 96 -16.23 -12.15 6.65
CA TYR A 96 -14.80 -12.38 6.43
C TYR A 96 -13.87 -11.60 7.36
N SER A 97 -14.36 -10.50 7.94
CA SER A 97 -13.52 -9.52 8.63
C SER A 97 -13.99 -9.15 10.03
N ASP A 98 -14.98 -9.84 10.61
CA ASP A 98 -15.50 -9.49 11.94
C ASP A 98 -14.44 -9.55 13.04
N GLN A 99 -13.45 -10.45 12.94
CA GLN A 99 -12.35 -10.50 13.91
C GLN A 99 -11.53 -9.20 13.99
N LEU A 100 -11.51 -8.39 12.93
CA LEU A 100 -10.72 -7.17 12.88
C LEU A 100 -11.17 -6.13 13.92
N LYS A 101 -12.41 -6.20 14.44
CA LYS A 101 -12.87 -5.31 15.54
C LYS A 101 -12.00 -5.38 16.80
N ASN A 102 -11.30 -6.52 16.97
CA ASN A 102 -10.45 -6.80 18.11
C ASN A 102 -9.03 -6.24 17.98
N LEU A 103 -8.67 -5.67 16.83
CA LEU A 103 -7.38 -5.00 16.64
C LEU A 103 -7.20 -3.87 17.66
N LYS A 104 -5.98 -3.73 18.16
CA LYS A 104 -5.60 -2.75 19.17
C LYS A 104 -4.60 -1.77 18.60
N ASP A 105 -4.91 -0.49 18.74
CA ASP A 105 -3.99 0.61 18.48
C ASP A 105 -3.93 1.47 19.74
N PRO A 106 -2.76 1.64 20.39
CA PRO A 106 -2.62 2.51 21.56
C PRO A 106 -2.99 3.98 21.28
N GLN A 107 -3.06 4.40 20.02
CA GLN A 107 -3.43 5.76 19.63
C GLN A 107 -4.91 5.92 19.23
N ASP A 108 -5.69 4.82 19.20
CA ASP A 108 -7.10 4.80 18.77
C ASP A 108 -7.34 5.49 17.40
N LYS A 109 -6.44 5.24 16.44
CA LYS A 109 -6.42 5.86 15.10
C LYS A 109 -6.52 4.83 13.97
N LEU A 110 -7.18 3.71 14.23
CA LEU A 110 -7.52 2.75 13.18
C LEU A 110 -8.71 3.24 12.36
N ILE A 111 -8.60 3.15 11.04
CA ILE A 111 -9.71 3.33 10.11
C ILE A 111 -9.88 2.03 9.32
N TYR A 112 -11.07 1.43 9.35
CA TYR A 112 -11.36 0.23 8.58
C TYR A 112 -11.74 0.61 7.15
N ASN A 113 -11.18 -0.10 6.17
CA ASN A 113 -11.29 0.25 4.76
C ASN A 113 -11.97 -0.89 3.99
N ALA A 114 -13.19 -0.66 3.51
CA ALA A 114 -13.91 -1.60 2.66
C ALA A 114 -13.97 -1.08 1.21
N HIS A 115 -14.16 -1.96 0.24
CA HIS A 115 -14.34 -1.61 -1.16
C HIS A 115 -15.73 -2.03 -1.63
N CYS A 116 -16.28 -1.28 -2.60
CA CYS A 116 -17.63 -1.51 -3.09
C CYS A 116 -17.75 -1.12 -4.57
N TYR A 117 -17.90 -2.11 -5.44
CA TYR A 117 -18.29 -1.93 -6.84
C TYR A 117 -19.72 -2.40 -7.05
N PHE A 118 -20.33 -1.99 -8.18
CA PHE A 118 -21.77 -2.17 -8.43
C PHE A 118 -22.07 -3.16 -9.56
N ASP A 119 -21.06 -3.68 -10.25
CA ASP A 119 -21.19 -4.77 -11.22
C ASP A 119 -21.56 -6.08 -10.54
N ILE A 120 -22.17 -7.00 -11.28
CA ILE A 120 -22.76 -8.23 -10.74
C ILE A 120 -21.74 -9.17 -10.07
N ASP A 121 -20.48 -9.08 -10.47
CA ASP A 121 -19.37 -9.87 -9.94
C ASP A 121 -18.52 -9.12 -8.89
N PHE A 122 -18.90 -7.89 -8.53
CA PHE A 122 -18.25 -7.06 -7.52
C PHE A 122 -16.79 -6.67 -7.82
N THR A 123 -16.31 -6.94 -9.05
CA THR A 123 -14.89 -6.77 -9.39
C THR A 123 -14.51 -5.35 -9.81
N GLY A 124 -15.50 -4.50 -10.11
CA GLY A 124 -15.26 -3.17 -10.68
C GLY A 124 -14.77 -3.21 -12.13
N LYS A 125 -14.86 -4.35 -12.82
CA LYS A 125 -14.46 -4.50 -14.22
C LYS A 125 -15.59 -4.13 -15.18
N TYR A 126 -16.84 -4.20 -14.73
CA TYR A 126 -18.03 -3.81 -15.50
C TYR A 126 -18.07 -4.49 -16.88
N PHE A 127 -17.92 -5.83 -16.91
CA PHE A 127 -17.95 -6.62 -18.16
C PHE A 127 -19.30 -6.62 -18.88
N TYR A 128 -20.37 -6.27 -18.16
CA TYR A 128 -21.75 -6.36 -18.63
C TYR A 128 -22.43 -4.99 -18.70
N SER A 129 -23.52 -4.87 -19.46
CA SER A 129 -24.34 -3.64 -19.48
C SER A 129 -25.02 -3.37 -18.13
N TYR A 130 -25.60 -2.18 -17.96
CA TYR A 130 -26.35 -1.83 -16.75
C TYR A 130 -27.48 -2.86 -16.46
N GLU A 131 -28.24 -3.25 -17.49
CA GLU A 131 -29.33 -4.25 -17.38
C GLU A 131 -28.80 -5.63 -17.04
N GLN A 132 -27.73 -6.07 -17.70
CA GLN A 132 -27.16 -7.40 -17.49
C GLN A 132 -26.54 -7.54 -16.10
N ASN A 133 -26.02 -6.44 -15.53
CA ASN A 133 -25.57 -6.42 -14.14
C ASN A 133 -26.74 -6.43 -13.14
N GLN A 134 -27.98 -6.30 -13.60
CA GLN A 134 -29.21 -6.32 -12.78
C GLN A 134 -29.16 -5.26 -11.67
N VAL A 135 -28.67 -4.07 -12.01
CA VAL A 135 -28.46 -2.97 -11.06
C VAL A 135 -29.70 -2.11 -10.93
N GLU A 136 -29.99 -1.72 -9.71
CA GLU A 136 -30.99 -0.72 -9.34
C GLU A 136 -30.29 0.49 -8.73
N GLU A 137 -30.98 1.64 -8.65
CA GLU A 137 -30.40 2.86 -8.06
C GLU A 137 -29.88 2.65 -6.62
N GLN A 138 -30.50 1.73 -5.86
CA GLN A 138 -30.12 1.44 -4.47
C GLN A 138 -29.07 0.32 -4.33
N THR A 139 -28.54 -0.25 -5.43
CA THR A 139 -27.57 -1.36 -5.37
C THR A 139 -26.34 -1.00 -4.54
N GLY A 140 -25.76 0.18 -4.74
CA GLY A 140 -24.59 0.62 -3.96
C GLY A 140 -24.88 0.73 -2.46
N VAL A 141 -26.05 1.28 -2.10
CA VAL A 141 -26.51 1.40 -0.71
C VAL A 141 -26.69 0.01 -0.07
N LYS A 142 -27.39 -0.90 -0.76
CA LYS A 142 -27.62 -2.28 -0.31
C LYS A 142 -26.29 -3.01 -0.05
N ARG A 143 -25.29 -2.84 -0.92
CA ARG A 143 -23.99 -3.51 -0.82
C ARG A 143 -23.11 -2.97 0.29
N VAL A 144 -23.16 -1.67 0.59
CA VAL A 144 -22.30 -1.08 1.64
C VAL A 144 -22.93 -1.12 3.04
N ALA A 145 -24.25 -1.26 3.12
CA ALA A 145 -24.97 -1.29 4.39
C ALA A 145 -24.45 -2.32 5.42
N PRO A 146 -24.01 -3.55 5.05
CA PRO A 146 -23.41 -4.49 5.98
C PRO A 146 -22.15 -3.94 6.67
N PHE A 147 -21.24 -3.31 5.91
CA PHE A 147 -20.05 -2.67 6.47
C PHE A 147 -20.40 -1.49 7.38
N ILE A 148 -21.32 -0.61 6.97
CA ILE A 148 -21.75 0.53 7.79
C ILE A 148 -22.41 0.06 9.09
N THR A 149 -23.24 -0.98 9.03
CA THR A 149 -23.84 -1.60 10.22
C THR A 149 -22.75 -2.15 11.14
N TRP A 150 -21.78 -2.87 10.59
CA TRP A 150 -20.66 -3.41 11.36
C TRP A 150 -19.84 -2.30 12.06
N LEU A 151 -19.57 -1.18 11.39
CA LEU A 151 -18.88 -0.04 12.00
C LEU A 151 -19.65 0.50 13.22
N LYS A 152 -20.98 0.65 13.10
CA LYS A 152 -21.85 1.14 14.18
C LYS A 152 -21.92 0.16 15.35
N GLU A 153 -22.17 -1.12 15.07
CA GLU A 153 -22.28 -2.18 16.08
C GLU A 153 -20.99 -2.30 16.92
N ASN A 154 -19.84 -2.07 16.32
CA ASN A 154 -18.53 -2.26 16.94
C ASN A 154 -17.84 -0.95 17.35
N ASN A 155 -18.54 0.19 17.23
CA ASN A 155 -18.03 1.54 17.50
C ASN A 155 -16.68 1.81 16.82
N LYS A 156 -16.61 1.54 15.50
CA LYS A 156 -15.39 1.72 14.68
C LYS A 156 -15.56 2.84 13.66
N LYS A 157 -14.45 3.44 13.26
CA LYS A 157 -14.37 4.42 12.16
C LYS A 157 -14.02 3.71 10.87
N GLY A 158 -14.63 4.09 9.75
CA GLY A 158 -14.35 3.47 8.47
C GLY A 158 -14.37 4.41 7.27
N MET A 159 -13.92 3.87 6.15
CA MET A 159 -13.95 4.50 4.83
C MET A 159 -14.22 3.46 3.75
N ILE A 160 -14.66 3.94 2.59
CA ILE A 160 -14.64 3.18 1.35
C ILE A 160 -13.44 3.60 0.51
N GLY A 161 -12.42 2.75 0.45
CA GLY A 161 -11.15 3.06 -0.21
C GLY A 161 -11.17 2.88 -1.72
N GLN A 162 -12.13 2.12 -2.23
CA GLN A 162 -12.39 2.00 -3.66
C GLN A 162 -13.88 1.83 -3.94
N PHE A 163 -14.34 2.63 -4.88
CA PHE A 163 -15.59 2.47 -5.61
C PHE A 163 -15.41 3.18 -6.95
N GLY A 164 -16.18 2.81 -7.96
CA GLY A 164 -16.11 3.44 -9.27
C GLY A 164 -17.32 3.07 -10.10
N VAL A 165 -17.59 3.85 -11.14
CA VAL A 165 -18.64 3.55 -12.12
C VAL A 165 -18.16 3.92 -13.51
N PRO A 166 -18.55 3.16 -14.54
CA PRO A 166 -18.17 3.48 -15.91
C PRO A 166 -18.91 4.74 -16.40
N ASP A 167 -18.25 5.50 -17.26
CA ASP A 167 -18.82 6.65 -17.98
C ASP A 167 -19.67 6.27 -19.20
N THR A 168 -19.99 4.98 -19.35
CA THR A 168 -20.68 4.42 -20.51
C THR A 168 -22.20 4.51 -20.44
N ASP A 169 -22.77 4.63 -19.23
CA ASP A 169 -24.21 4.74 -19.01
C ASP A 169 -24.54 5.68 -17.84
N PRO A 170 -25.38 6.72 -18.03
CA PRO A 170 -25.66 7.72 -17.01
C PRO A 170 -26.42 7.16 -15.79
N ARG A 171 -27.08 6.01 -15.90
CA ARG A 171 -27.78 5.40 -14.75
C ARG A 171 -26.80 4.98 -13.65
N TRP A 172 -25.55 4.65 -14.00
CA TRP A 172 -24.53 4.38 -13.00
C TRP A 172 -24.23 5.59 -12.11
N LEU A 173 -24.35 6.81 -12.65
CA LEU A 173 -24.17 8.04 -11.87
C LEU A 173 -25.25 8.18 -10.79
N LYS A 174 -26.47 7.69 -11.04
CA LYS A 174 -27.55 7.67 -10.05
C LYS A 174 -27.30 6.67 -8.94
N VAL A 175 -26.77 5.49 -9.27
CA VAL A 175 -26.31 4.53 -8.26
C VAL A 175 -25.21 5.14 -7.39
N MET A 176 -24.24 5.80 -8.02
CA MET A 176 -23.12 6.45 -7.32
C MET A 176 -23.59 7.61 -6.43
N GLU A 177 -24.51 8.43 -6.90
CA GLU A 177 -25.09 9.55 -6.14
C GLU A 177 -25.78 9.06 -4.86
N GLN A 178 -26.64 8.03 -4.96
CA GLN A 178 -27.32 7.45 -3.79
C GLN A 178 -26.33 6.79 -2.81
N PHE A 179 -25.33 6.11 -3.35
CA PHE A 179 -24.25 5.53 -2.56
C PHE A 179 -23.46 6.59 -1.77
N LEU A 180 -23.00 7.65 -2.43
CA LEU A 180 -22.25 8.74 -1.79
C LEU A 180 -23.10 9.49 -0.77
N LYS A 181 -24.38 9.71 -1.07
CA LYS A 181 -25.32 10.28 -0.10
C LYS A 181 -25.41 9.42 1.15
N TYR A 182 -25.59 8.11 0.98
CA TYR A 182 -25.67 7.18 2.12
C TYR A 182 -24.38 7.17 2.95
N LEU A 183 -23.21 7.19 2.31
CA LEU A 183 -21.93 7.29 3.03
C LEU A 183 -21.80 8.61 3.80
N SER A 184 -22.17 9.73 3.18
CA SER A 184 -22.17 11.05 3.80
C SER A 184 -23.09 11.11 5.03
N ASP A 185 -24.32 10.62 4.91
CA ASP A 185 -25.29 10.55 6.02
C ASP A 185 -24.75 9.71 7.20
N ASN A 186 -23.86 8.75 6.91
CA ASN A 186 -23.20 7.88 7.89
C ASN A 186 -21.78 8.33 8.27
N LYS A 187 -21.32 9.49 7.80
CA LYS A 187 -19.99 10.06 8.08
C LYS A 187 -18.83 9.12 7.69
N VAL A 188 -18.99 8.37 6.61
CA VAL A 188 -17.96 7.48 6.06
C VAL A 188 -17.35 8.13 4.83
N THR A 189 -16.02 8.27 4.84
CA THR A 189 -15.27 8.86 3.71
C THR A 189 -15.23 7.87 2.54
N ALA A 190 -15.21 8.36 1.30
CA ALA A 190 -15.09 7.54 0.10
C ALA A 190 -13.94 8.03 -0.79
N ILE A 191 -13.18 7.10 -1.39
CA ILE A 191 -12.10 7.37 -2.32
C ILE A 191 -12.46 6.73 -3.67
N TYR A 192 -12.61 7.56 -4.69
CA TYR A 192 -13.02 7.12 -6.03
C TYR A 192 -11.85 6.45 -6.76
N TRP A 193 -12.11 5.29 -7.36
CA TRP A 193 -11.19 4.55 -8.22
C TRP A 193 -11.58 4.75 -9.69
N ALA A 194 -10.80 5.47 -10.50
CA ALA A 194 -9.54 6.14 -10.16
C ALA A 194 -9.27 7.39 -11.02
N SER A 195 -8.35 8.23 -10.56
CA SER A 195 -7.73 9.28 -11.38
C SER A 195 -6.30 8.91 -11.75
N GLY A 196 -5.69 9.71 -12.63
CA GLY A 196 -4.29 9.62 -13.03
C GLY A 196 -4.09 9.27 -14.50
N LYS A 197 -3.03 9.82 -15.09
CA LYS A 197 -2.75 9.72 -16.54
C LYS A 197 -2.74 8.29 -17.08
N LYS A 198 -2.26 7.32 -16.30
CA LYS A 198 -2.24 5.89 -16.67
C LYS A 198 -3.64 5.34 -16.95
N TRP A 199 -4.66 5.91 -16.32
CA TRP A 199 -6.05 5.43 -16.40
C TRP A 199 -6.88 6.20 -17.43
N SER A 200 -6.32 7.16 -18.17
CA SER A 200 -7.10 8.05 -19.04
C SER A 200 -7.93 7.35 -20.14
N GLY A 201 -7.71 6.07 -20.43
CA GLY A 201 -8.53 5.29 -21.35
C GLY A 201 -9.60 4.42 -20.69
N ALA A 202 -9.62 4.30 -19.36
CA ALA A 202 -10.53 3.42 -18.65
C ALA A 202 -11.89 4.09 -18.42
N PRO A 203 -13.02 3.36 -18.56
CA PRO A 203 -14.36 3.90 -18.31
C PRO A 203 -14.57 4.42 -16.88
N LEU A 204 -13.88 3.83 -15.91
CA LEU A 204 -13.91 4.24 -14.51
C LEU A 204 -13.00 5.44 -14.23
N SER A 205 -12.30 5.98 -15.21
CA SER A 205 -11.35 7.05 -14.94
C SER A 205 -12.05 8.40 -14.79
N VAL A 206 -11.70 9.12 -13.73
CA VAL A 206 -11.99 10.55 -13.58
C VAL A 206 -10.83 11.44 -13.99
N TYR A 207 -9.79 10.89 -14.60
CA TYR A 207 -8.74 11.71 -15.21
C TYR A 207 -9.33 12.46 -16.41
N PRO A 208 -9.12 13.79 -16.51
CA PRO A 208 -9.69 14.60 -17.58
C PRO A 208 -9.37 14.05 -18.97
N LEU A 209 -10.35 14.10 -19.87
CA LEU A 209 -10.14 13.86 -21.29
C LEU A 209 -9.87 15.18 -21.98
N ALA A 210 -8.62 15.39 -22.37
CA ALA A 210 -8.13 16.71 -22.80
C ALA A 210 -8.43 17.76 -21.71
N GLN A 211 -9.32 18.72 -21.99
CA GLN A 211 -9.71 19.79 -21.06
C GLN A 211 -11.09 19.59 -20.44
N ASN A 212 -11.72 18.42 -20.65
CA ASN A 212 -13.07 18.14 -20.18
C ASN A 212 -13.06 17.21 -18.97
N ASP A 213 -13.83 17.58 -17.95
CA ASP A 213 -14.13 16.71 -16.82
C ASP A 213 -14.95 15.49 -17.28
N ARG A 214 -14.72 14.38 -16.57
CA ARG A 214 -15.46 13.14 -16.75
C ARG A 214 -16.83 13.25 -16.07
N PRO A 215 -17.89 12.59 -16.57
CA PRO A 215 -19.24 12.74 -16.05
C PRO A 215 -19.37 12.38 -14.55
N GLN A 216 -18.54 11.47 -14.05
CA GLN A 216 -18.50 11.11 -12.63
C GLN A 216 -18.07 12.28 -11.73
N MET A 217 -17.25 13.22 -12.24
CA MET A 217 -16.81 14.40 -11.48
C MET A 217 -17.97 15.30 -11.08
N ALA A 218 -19.00 15.43 -11.91
CA ALA A 218 -20.17 16.25 -11.62
C ALA A 218 -20.95 15.74 -10.39
N VAL A 219 -20.91 14.44 -10.11
CA VAL A 219 -21.50 13.85 -8.90
C VAL A 219 -20.53 13.97 -7.73
N LEU A 220 -19.25 13.63 -7.93
CA LEU A 220 -18.23 13.71 -6.86
C LEU A 220 -18.12 15.12 -6.25
N GLN A 221 -18.18 16.16 -7.08
CA GLN A 221 -18.10 17.56 -6.62
C GLN A 221 -19.23 17.95 -5.66
N GLN A 222 -20.41 17.31 -5.75
CA GLN A 222 -21.53 17.56 -4.84
C GLN A 222 -21.22 17.12 -3.41
N PHE A 223 -20.34 16.13 -3.25
CA PHE A 223 -19.96 15.54 -1.96
C PHE A 223 -18.56 15.97 -1.49
N ALA A 224 -17.87 16.81 -2.25
CA ALA A 224 -16.54 17.32 -1.91
C ALA A 224 -16.58 18.57 -0.99
N ALA A 225 -17.76 19.13 -0.72
CA ALA A 225 -17.90 20.41 -0.01
C ALA A 225 -17.55 20.30 1.48
N GLY A 226 -16.51 21.02 1.90
CA GLY A 226 -16.12 21.15 3.32
C GLY A 226 -14.76 21.79 3.59
N ILE A 227 -13.86 21.86 2.60
CA ILE A 227 -12.60 22.62 2.71
C ILE A 227 -12.42 23.40 1.40
N PRO A 228 -12.43 24.74 1.40
CA PRO A 228 -11.97 25.47 0.25
C PRO A 228 -10.55 24.99 -0.07
N TYR A 229 -10.32 24.49 -1.28
CA TYR A 229 -8.98 24.28 -1.77
C TYR A 229 -8.34 25.66 -1.90
N GLU A 230 -7.61 26.09 -0.87
CA GLU A 230 -6.56 27.08 -1.09
C GLU A 230 -5.48 26.39 -1.89
N GLU A 231 -5.28 26.87 -3.12
CA GLU A 231 -4.10 26.57 -3.90
C GLU A 231 -2.88 27.08 -3.12
N LYS A 232 -2.37 26.25 -2.20
CA LYS A 232 -1.08 26.51 -1.60
C LYS A 232 -0.07 26.33 -2.71
N PRO A 233 0.73 27.36 -3.04
CA PRO A 233 1.82 27.17 -4.00
C PRO A 233 2.59 25.93 -3.55
N ILE A 234 2.89 25.05 -4.50
CA ILE A 234 3.80 23.95 -4.25
C ILE A 234 5.05 24.61 -3.68
N VAL A 235 5.26 24.46 -2.38
CA VAL A 235 6.50 24.87 -1.76
C VAL A 235 7.51 23.95 -2.41
N ALA A 236 8.28 24.51 -3.36
CA ALA A 236 9.41 23.81 -3.94
C ALA A 236 10.15 23.19 -2.76
N ALA A 237 10.41 21.88 -2.84
CA ALA A 237 11.10 21.15 -1.79
C ALA A 237 12.19 22.05 -1.23
N VAL A 238 12.12 22.35 0.06
CA VAL A 238 13.20 23.09 0.71
C VAL A 238 14.40 22.17 0.53
N ASN A 239 15.22 22.49 -0.46
CA ASN A 239 16.60 22.04 -0.50
C ASN A 239 17.23 22.69 0.72
N THR A 240 17.09 22.06 1.88
CA THR A 240 18.10 22.16 2.92
C THR A 240 19.32 21.42 2.39
N ALA A 241 19.93 21.98 1.34
CA ALA A 241 21.36 21.86 1.18
C ALA A 241 21.92 22.43 2.48
N ALA A 242 22.50 21.55 3.30
CA ALA A 242 23.35 21.99 4.39
C ALA A 242 24.30 23.05 3.82
N ALA A 243 24.41 24.18 4.51
CA ALA A 243 25.26 25.29 4.09
C ALA A 243 26.67 24.75 3.75
N PRO A 244 27.33 25.27 2.70
CA PRO A 244 28.69 24.86 2.40
C PRO A 244 29.56 25.19 3.61
N ILE A 245 30.24 24.19 4.14
CA ILE A 245 31.33 24.41 5.10
C ILE A 245 32.44 25.08 4.28
N GLU A 246 32.67 26.37 4.51
CA GLU A 246 33.89 27.05 4.05
C GLU A 246 35.09 26.35 4.71
N THR A 247 35.82 25.58 3.92
CA THR A 247 37.11 25.03 4.32
C THR A 247 38.16 26.11 4.11
N THR A 248 38.43 26.89 5.16
CA THR A 248 39.66 27.68 5.23
C THR A 248 40.82 26.71 5.46
N ASN A 249 41.57 26.43 4.39
CA ASN A 249 42.82 25.68 4.43
C ASN A 249 43.90 26.47 5.17
N THR A 250 43.95 26.34 6.49
CA THR A 250 45.18 26.50 7.29
C THR A 250 45.08 25.62 8.54
N ALA A 251 45.60 24.40 8.46
CA ALA A 251 45.82 23.56 9.63
C ALA A 251 47.15 23.96 10.32
N PRO A 252 47.20 24.15 11.65
CA PRO A 252 48.43 24.02 12.41
C PRO A 252 48.80 22.53 12.53
N PRO A 253 50.08 22.18 12.76
CA PRO A 253 50.54 20.80 12.72
C PRO A 253 49.95 20.02 13.91
N VAL A 254 49.26 18.90 13.62
CA VAL A 254 48.78 17.95 14.62
C VAL A 254 49.68 16.72 14.60
N VAL A 255 50.16 16.35 15.79
CA VAL A 255 51.00 15.20 16.06
C VAL A 255 50.20 13.91 15.83
N GLU A 256 50.73 13.02 15.00
CA GLU A 256 50.12 11.74 14.63
C GLU A 256 50.30 10.72 15.77
N LEU A 257 49.22 10.41 16.50
CA LEU A 257 49.18 9.27 17.42
C LEU A 257 48.75 8.02 16.64
N VAL A 258 49.72 7.22 16.24
CA VAL A 258 49.51 5.89 15.65
C VAL A 258 48.97 4.96 16.72
N VAL A 259 47.67 4.64 16.67
CA VAL A 259 47.07 3.56 17.48
C VAL A 259 47.14 2.28 16.66
N VAL A 260 48.00 1.35 17.08
CA VAL A 260 48.08 -0.01 16.51
C VAL A 260 46.90 -0.83 17.04
N PRO A 261 46.09 -1.48 16.17
CA PRO A 261 45.00 -2.34 16.63
C PRO A 261 45.53 -3.62 17.29
N PRO A 262 44.84 -4.16 18.32
CA PRO A 262 45.27 -5.40 18.97
C PRO A 262 45.16 -6.61 18.02
N PRO A 263 46.00 -7.64 18.20
CA PRO A 263 45.94 -8.85 17.39
C PRO A 263 44.63 -9.61 17.62
N PRO A 264 44.14 -10.35 16.61
CA PRO A 264 42.92 -11.14 16.74
C PRO A 264 43.11 -12.33 17.70
N PRO A 265 42.04 -12.80 18.38
CA PRO A 265 42.12 -13.92 19.31
C PRO A 265 42.39 -15.25 18.58
N GLU A 266 43.18 -16.12 19.21
CA GLU A 266 43.75 -17.34 18.60
C GLU A 266 42.79 -18.54 18.47
N SER A 267 41.51 -18.43 18.86
CA SER A 267 40.55 -19.51 18.62
C SER A 267 39.09 -19.07 18.58
N PHE A 268 38.38 -19.46 17.52
CA PHE A 268 36.93 -19.39 17.42
C PHE A 268 36.35 -20.81 17.58
N LEU A 269 35.58 -21.04 18.66
CA LEU A 269 34.71 -22.21 18.76
C LEU A 269 33.45 -21.93 17.92
N PHE A 270 33.37 -22.54 16.74
CA PHE A 270 32.16 -22.55 15.92
C PHE A 270 31.22 -23.66 16.42
N LEU A 271 30.07 -23.27 16.96
CA LEU A 271 28.93 -24.19 17.07
C LEU A 271 28.21 -24.23 15.71
N PRO A 272 27.81 -25.42 15.21
CA PRO A 272 27.07 -25.52 13.96
C PRO A 272 25.69 -24.84 14.10
N GLY A 273 25.44 -23.79 13.30
CA GLY A 273 24.13 -23.13 13.20
C GLY A 273 24.13 -21.59 13.21
N THR A 274 25.27 -20.91 13.35
CA THR A 274 25.30 -19.44 13.37
C THR A 274 25.41 -18.84 11.96
N VAL A 275 24.38 -18.10 11.53
CA VAL A 275 24.42 -17.25 10.32
C VAL A 275 24.85 -15.83 10.72
N LEU A 276 25.88 -15.29 10.07
CA LEU A 276 26.36 -13.93 10.27
C LEU A 276 25.41 -12.92 9.58
N LEU A 277 24.88 -11.96 10.34
CA LEU A 277 24.17 -10.80 9.79
C LEU A 277 25.18 -9.71 9.36
N PRO A 278 24.99 -9.03 8.21
CA PRO A 278 25.85 -7.91 7.83
C PRO A 278 25.55 -6.66 8.69
N GLN A 279 26.61 -5.90 9.00
CA GLN A 279 26.55 -4.68 9.81
C GLN A 279 25.79 -3.52 9.15
N PRO A 280 25.22 -2.59 9.95
CA PRO A 280 24.37 -1.52 9.46
C PRO A 280 25.24 -0.36 8.98
N ASN A 281 25.51 -0.28 7.68
CA ASN A 281 25.78 0.95 6.94
C ASN A 281 25.82 0.61 5.43
N GLY A 282 24.78 1.01 4.71
CA GLY A 282 24.49 0.64 3.33
C GLY A 282 25.48 1.18 2.29
N GLY A 283 26.64 0.53 2.16
CA GLY A 283 27.53 0.68 1.01
C GLY A 283 27.20 -0.35 -0.07
N LEU A 284 26.71 0.12 -1.23
CA LEU A 284 26.60 -0.69 -2.45
C LEU A 284 27.99 -1.24 -2.83
N TYR A 285 28.16 -2.56 -2.78
CA TYR A 285 29.25 -3.21 -3.52
C TYR A 285 28.97 -3.03 -5.02
N LYS A 286 29.74 -2.16 -5.69
CA LYS A 286 29.88 -2.19 -7.16
C LYS A 286 30.76 -3.39 -7.51
N PRO A 287 30.28 -4.41 -8.25
CA PRO A 287 31.17 -5.43 -8.77
C PRO A 287 32.09 -4.79 -9.80
N THR A 288 33.41 -4.84 -9.59
CA THR A 288 34.39 -4.54 -10.63
C THR A 288 34.39 -5.73 -11.59
N LEU A 289 34.05 -5.50 -12.86
CA LEU A 289 34.17 -6.50 -13.91
C LEU A 289 35.64 -6.85 -14.09
N ALA A 290 36.05 -8.04 -13.65
CA ALA A 290 37.32 -8.62 -14.06
C ALA A 290 37.22 -9.02 -15.54
N GLN A 291 38.12 -8.48 -16.36
CA GLN A 291 38.32 -8.89 -17.76
C GLN A 291 38.56 -10.41 -17.83
N PRO A 292 37.90 -11.17 -18.73
CA PRO A 292 38.15 -12.59 -18.85
C PRO A 292 39.51 -12.84 -19.52
N THR A 293 40.40 -13.49 -18.77
CA THR A 293 41.56 -14.19 -19.33
C THR A 293 41.11 -15.26 -20.32
N LYS A 294 41.74 -15.26 -21.49
CA LYS A 294 41.54 -16.25 -22.57
C LYS A 294 41.74 -17.68 -22.06
N THR A 295 40.69 -18.50 -22.12
CA THR A 295 40.84 -19.96 -22.19
C THR A 295 39.74 -20.56 -23.06
N GLN A 296 40.12 -21.54 -23.86
CA GLN A 296 39.48 -21.98 -25.10
C GLN A 296 38.11 -22.67 -24.94
N GLU A 297 37.31 -22.52 -26.00
CA GLU A 297 36.03 -23.16 -26.25
C GLU A 297 36.08 -24.70 -26.17
N LYS A 298 35.04 -25.29 -25.59
CA LYS A 298 34.49 -26.57 -26.05
C LYS A 298 32.99 -26.43 -26.23
N VAL A 299 32.59 -26.30 -27.50
CA VAL A 299 31.20 -26.33 -27.95
C VAL A 299 30.64 -27.74 -27.77
N VAL A 300 29.51 -27.87 -27.07
CA VAL A 300 28.64 -29.05 -27.16
C VAL A 300 27.23 -28.57 -27.49
N SER A 301 26.87 -28.68 -28.76
CA SER A 301 25.52 -28.42 -29.27
C SER A 301 24.55 -29.51 -28.81
N ARG A 302 23.41 -29.14 -28.23
CA ARG A 302 22.21 -29.99 -28.21
C ARG A 302 21.05 -29.27 -28.89
N LEU A 303 20.70 -29.79 -30.07
CA LEU A 303 19.49 -29.48 -30.83
C LEU A 303 18.26 -29.97 -30.07
N ALA A 304 17.29 -29.09 -29.83
CA ALA A 304 15.93 -29.46 -29.44
C ALA A 304 15.05 -29.46 -30.71
N LYS A 305 14.57 -30.64 -31.10
CA LYS A 305 13.56 -30.84 -32.14
C LYS A 305 12.18 -30.54 -31.55
N TYR A 306 11.43 -29.63 -32.15
CA TYR A 306 9.97 -29.58 -32.02
C TYR A 306 9.35 -30.52 -33.05
N ARG A 307 8.37 -31.34 -32.62
CA ARG A 307 7.45 -32.07 -33.50
C ARG A 307 6.10 -31.35 -33.45
N ASN A 308 5.51 -31.25 -34.64
CA ASN A 308 4.24 -30.61 -34.99
C ASN A 308 3.06 -31.01 -34.11
#